data_AF-A0A962CJ19-F1
#
_entry.id   AF-A0A962CJ19-F1
#
_cell.length_a   1.000
_cell.length_b   1.000
_cell.length_c   1.000
_cell.angle_alpha   90.00
_cell.angle_beta   90.00
_cell.angle_gamma   90.00
#
_symmetry.space_group_name_H-M   'P 1'
#
loop_
_entity.id
_entity.type
_entity.pdbx_description
1 polymer ?
#
loop_
_entity_poly.entity_id
_entity_poly.type
_entity_poly.pdbx_seq_one_letter_code
_entity_poly.pdbx_strand_id
1 'polypeptide(L)'
;PEFFKSDFVVLRESGEVPRGVEVVRKDLDPAVRARLREVLLAMKDDPAAVGLLDRFHLSMRFFDLDERDRRDLKRLRKGITKIGAEIE
;
A
#
# COMPACT_ATOMS: atom_id res chain seq x y z
N PRO A 1 3.94 17.60 21.02
CA PRO A 1 3.24 17.44 22.33
C PRO A 1 1.73 17.36 22.11
N GLU A 2 1.03 16.47 22.81
CA GLU A 2 -0.40 16.22 22.61
C GLU A 2 -1.28 17.46 22.84
N PHE A 3 -0.83 18.38 23.70
CA PHE A 3 -1.49 19.63 24.02
C PHE A 3 -1.73 20.58 22.82
N PHE A 4 -0.85 20.59 21.81
CA PHE A 4 -0.98 21.49 20.65
C PHE A 4 -1.83 20.92 19.51
N LYS A 5 -2.28 19.65 19.59
CA LYS A 5 -3.05 19.02 18.50
C LYS A 5 -4.35 19.76 18.20
N SER A 6 -5.00 20.32 19.22
CA SER A 6 -6.25 21.07 19.08
C SER A 6 -6.09 22.40 18.35
N ASP A 7 -4.87 22.95 18.32
CA ASP A 7 -4.59 24.27 17.77
C ASP A 7 -4.24 24.21 16.27
N PHE A 8 -4.04 23.01 15.73
CA PHE A 8 -3.75 22.83 14.31
C PHE A 8 -5.01 22.80 13.46
N VAL A 9 -4.91 23.37 12.26
CA VAL A 9 -5.95 23.34 11.23
C VAL A 9 -5.38 22.75 9.94
N VAL A 10 -6.19 22.00 9.21
CA VAL A 10 -5.80 21.45 7.90
C VAL A 10 -5.84 22.57 6.87
N LEU A 11 -4.68 22.94 6.32
CA LEU A 11 -4.57 23.99 5.31
C LEU A 11 -4.82 23.48 3.88
N ARG A 12 -4.40 22.23 3.62
CA ARG A 12 -4.52 21.57 2.33
C ARG A 12 -4.31 20.07 2.50
N GLU A 13 -5.02 19.30 1.68
CA GLU A 13 -4.82 17.87 1.53
C GLU A 13 -4.30 17.56 0.13
N SER A 14 -3.42 16.57 0.04
CA SER A 14 -3.03 16.02 -1.26
C SER A 14 -4.13 15.11 -1.79
N GLY A 15 -4.07 14.80 -3.10
CA GLY A 15 -4.95 13.78 -3.66
C GLY A 15 -4.65 12.40 -3.07
N GLU A 16 -5.68 11.58 -2.91
CA GLU A 16 -5.56 10.21 -2.40
C GLU A 16 -4.59 9.37 -3.24
N VAL A 17 -3.89 8.46 -2.57
CA VAL A 17 -2.99 7.47 -3.16
C VAL A 17 -3.19 6.12 -2.45
N PRO A 18 -2.85 5.00 -3.11
CA PRO A 18 -2.89 3.68 -2.46
C PRO A 18 -2.07 3.69 -1.16
N ARG A 19 -2.66 3.20 -0.07
CA ARG A 19 -2.04 3.22 1.27
C ARG A 19 -0.82 2.29 1.36
N GLY A 20 -0.86 1.16 0.66
CA GLY A 20 0.19 0.15 0.67
C GLY A 20 0.10 -0.74 -0.56
N VAL A 21 1.24 -1.27 -0.99
CA VAL A 21 1.35 -2.24 -2.08
C VAL A 21 2.37 -3.31 -1.72
N GLU A 22 2.05 -4.55 -2.05
CA GLU A 22 3.00 -5.65 -1.90
C GLU A 22 3.88 -5.74 -3.14
N VAL A 23 5.19 -5.64 -2.93
CA VAL A 23 6.19 -5.68 -4.01
C VAL A 23 7.03 -6.94 -3.85
N VAL A 24 7.20 -7.67 -4.95
CA VAL A 24 8.08 -8.84 -5.00
C VAL A 24 9.33 -8.52 -5.81
N ARG A 25 10.42 -9.25 -5.55
CA ARG A 25 11.63 -9.18 -6.36
C ARG A 25 11.31 -9.53 -7.83
N LYS A 26 12.03 -8.89 -8.75
CA LYS A 26 11.82 -9.03 -10.21
C LYS A 26 12.03 -10.47 -10.70
N ASP A 27 12.96 -11.18 -10.08
CA ASP A 27 13.42 -12.53 -10.39
C ASP A 27 12.75 -13.61 -9.51
N LEU A 28 11.61 -13.29 -8.88
CA LEU A 28 10.84 -14.30 -8.16
C LEU A 28 10.28 -15.31 -9.17
N ASP A 29 10.44 -16.58 -8.86
CA ASP A 29 9.87 -17.66 -9.66
C ASP A 29 8.36 -17.41 -9.90
N PRO A 30 7.87 -17.50 -11.15
CA PRO A 30 6.47 -17.19 -11.46
C PRO A 30 5.45 -18.04 -10.69
N ALA A 31 5.75 -19.30 -10.42
CA ALA A 31 4.87 -20.18 -9.65
C ALA A 31 4.84 -19.76 -8.18
N VAL A 32 6.00 -19.39 -7.62
CA VAL A 32 6.07 -18.84 -6.25
C VAL A 32 5.31 -17.53 -6.15
N ARG A 33 5.47 -16.64 -7.13
CA ARG A 33 4.74 -15.36 -7.18
C ARG A 33 3.23 -15.56 -7.24
N ALA A 34 2.77 -16.47 -8.10
CA ALA A 34 1.35 -16.79 -8.22
C ALA A 34 0.79 -17.33 -6.90
N ARG A 35 1.51 -18.29 -6.28
CA ARG A 35 1.07 -18.90 -5.04
C ARG A 35 1.05 -17.92 -3.87
N LEU A 36 2.05 -17.03 -3.78
CA LEU A 36 2.08 -15.97 -2.77
C LEU A 36 0.86 -15.06 -2.90
N ARG A 37 0.51 -14.63 -4.11
CA ARG A 37 -0.68 -13.80 -4.36
C ARG A 37 -1.96 -14.50 -3.91
N GLU A 38 -2.15 -15.77 -4.27
CA GLU A 38 -3.31 -16.56 -3.84
C GLU A 38 -3.43 -16.61 -2.32
N VAL A 39 -2.32 -16.91 -1.62
CA VAL A 39 -2.29 -17.00 -0.16
C VAL A 39 -2.67 -15.66 0.47
N LEU A 40 -2.06 -14.55 0.03
CA LEU A 40 -2.36 -13.21 0.56
C LEU A 40 -3.83 -12.82 0.34
N LEU A 41 -4.40 -13.09 -0.84
CA LEU A 41 -5.79 -12.80 -1.14
C LEU A 41 -6.76 -13.63 -0.29
N ALA A 42 -6.41 -14.87 0.05
CA ALA A 42 -7.22 -15.75 0.87
C ALA A 42 -7.18 -15.41 2.37
N MET A 43 -6.18 -14.65 2.84
CA MET A 43 -6.05 -14.30 4.27
C MET A 43 -7.27 -13.58 4.86
N LYS A 44 -8.04 -12.87 4.04
CA LYS A 44 -9.25 -12.16 4.50
C LYS A 44 -10.33 -13.11 5.03
N ASP A 45 -10.34 -14.35 4.54
CA ASP A 45 -11.34 -15.38 4.84
C ASP A 45 -10.79 -16.44 5.82
N ASP A 46 -9.53 -16.32 6.23
CA ASP A 46 -8.85 -17.25 7.14
C ASP A 46 -8.89 -16.75 8.60
N PRO A 47 -9.66 -17.41 9.49
CA PRO A 47 -9.70 -17.04 10.91
C PRO A 47 -8.35 -17.12 11.61
N ALA A 48 -7.45 -18.00 11.17
CA ALA A 48 -6.10 -18.13 11.72
C ALA A 48 -5.19 -16.95 11.30
N ALA A 49 -5.50 -16.27 10.20
CA ALA A 49 -4.76 -15.11 9.73
C ALA A 49 -5.07 -13.83 10.53
N VAL A 50 -6.22 -13.74 11.21
CA VAL A 50 -6.66 -12.56 11.95
C VAL A 50 -5.64 -12.15 13.03
N GLY A 51 -5.15 -13.11 13.83
CA GLY A 51 -4.15 -12.83 14.87
C GLY A 51 -2.74 -12.53 14.33
N LEU A 52 -2.47 -12.78 13.04
CA LEU A 52 -1.27 -12.32 12.37
C LEU A 52 -1.45 -10.88 11.89
N LEU A 53 -2.58 -10.57 11.25
CA LEU A 53 -2.91 -9.25 10.73
C LEU A 53 -2.96 -8.18 11.84
N ASP A 54 -3.51 -8.51 13.01
CA ASP A 54 -3.55 -7.61 14.17
C ASP A 54 -2.14 -7.21 14.64
N ARG A 55 -1.17 -8.13 14.56
CA ARG A 55 0.24 -7.88 14.90
C ARG A 55 0.97 -7.01 13.87
N PHE A 56 0.46 -6.95 12.64
CA PHE A 56 0.96 -6.04 11.62
C PHE A 56 0.35 -4.62 11.73
N HIS A 57 -0.44 -4.33 12.78
CA HIS A 57 -1.07 -3.02 13.04
C HIS A 57 -1.88 -2.47 11.86
N LEU A 58 -2.35 -3.36 11.01
CA LEU A 58 -3.04 -3.02 9.79
C LEU A 58 -4.18 -4.01 9.67
N SER A 59 -5.40 -3.50 9.55
CA SER A 59 -6.55 -4.28 9.08
C SER A 59 -6.35 -4.63 7.59
N MET A 60 -5.25 -5.32 7.25
CA MET A 60 -4.87 -5.59 5.87
C MET A 60 -5.79 -6.67 5.33
N ARG A 61 -6.73 -6.23 4.52
CA ARG A 61 -7.29 -7.08 3.48
C ARG A 61 -6.44 -6.85 2.24
N PHE A 62 -5.93 -7.94 1.66
CA PHE A 62 -5.28 -7.88 0.38
C PHE A 62 -6.34 -7.90 -0.71
N PHE A 63 -6.19 -7.00 -1.67
CA PHE A 63 -7.02 -6.94 -2.86
C PHE A 63 -6.13 -7.09 -4.08
N ASP A 64 -6.74 -7.52 -5.16
CA ASP A 64 -6.05 -7.52 -6.44
C ASP A 64 -5.86 -6.08 -6.94
N LEU A 65 -4.79 -5.86 -7.71
CA LEU A 65 -4.54 -4.54 -8.31
C LEU A 65 -5.46 -4.35 -9.50
N ASP A 66 -6.50 -3.55 -9.30
CA ASP A 66 -7.44 -3.20 -10.35
C ASP A 66 -6.85 -2.11 -11.28
N GLU A 67 -7.62 -1.72 -12.30
CA GLU A 67 -7.18 -0.69 -13.24
C GLU A 67 -7.09 0.71 -12.63
N ARG A 68 -7.85 1.01 -11.56
CA ARG A 68 -7.73 2.27 -10.82
C ARG A 68 -6.42 2.30 -10.04
N ASP A 69 -6.10 1.24 -9.30
CA ASP A 69 -4.87 1.12 -8.53
C ASP A 69 -3.64 1.28 -9.43
N ARG A 70 -3.66 0.65 -10.60
CA ARG A 70 -2.58 0.75 -11.60
C ARG A 70 -2.40 2.17 -12.12
N ARG A 71 -3.50 2.90 -12.38
CA ARG A 71 -3.43 4.31 -12.80
C ARG A 71 -2.87 5.19 -11.69
N ASP A 72 -3.29 4.97 -10.45
CA ASP A 72 -2.85 5.77 -9.32
C ASP A 72 -1.37 5.54 -9.00
N LEU A 73 -0.90 4.29 -9.06
CA LEU A 73 0.54 3.96 -8.95
C LEU A 73 1.36 4.56 -10.09
N LYS A 74 0.85 4.57 -11.33
CA LYS A 74 1.51 5.22 -12.47
C LYS A 74 1.62 6.73 -12.26
N ARG A 75 0.57 7.37 -11.71
CA ARG A 75 0.57 8.80 -11.35
C ARG A 75 1.61 9.09 -10.28
N LEU A 76 1.63 8.28 -9.21
CA LEU A 76 2.58 8.39 -8.11
C LEU A 76 4.02 8.29 -8.62
N ARG A 77 4.33 7.29 -9.46
CA ARG A 77 5.64 7.12 -10.08
C ARG A 77 6.08 8.38 -10.83
N LYS A 78 5.20 8.95 -11.67
CA LYS A 78 5.51 10.18 -12.43
C LYS A 78 5.83 11.35 -11.51
N GLY A 79 5.08 11.50 -10.42
CA GLY A 79 5.33 12.54 -9.41
C GLY A 79 6.68 12.38 -8.74
N ILE A 80 7.01 11.18 -8.27
CA ILE A 80 8.29 10.88 -7.62
C ILE A 80 9.47 11.11 -8.56
N THR A 81 9.39 10.66 -9.82
CA THR A 81 10.46 10.90 -10.81
C THR A 81 10.69 12.39 -11.05
N LYS A 82 9.61 13.18 -11.13
CA LYS A 82 9.72 14.63 -11.30
C LYS A 82 10.42 15.28 -10.09
N ILE A 83 9.99 14.92 -8.88
CA ILE A 83 10.56 15.46 -7.64
C ILE A 83 12.04 15.11 -7.53
N GLY A 84 12.43 13.87 -7.83
CA GLY A 84 13.84 13.45 -7.83
C GLY A 84 14.69 14.29 -8.78
N ALA A 85 14.21 14.53 -10.01
CA ALA A 85 14.93 15.33 -10.99
C ALA A 85 15.01 16.84 -10.67
N GLU A 86 14.13 17.36 -9.81
CA GLU A 86 14.10 18.78 -9.44
C GLU A 86 14.82 19.08 -8.12
N ILE A 87 15.06 18.06 -7.29
CA ILE A 87 15.67 18.22 -5.95
C ILE A 87 17.11 17.71 -5.88
N GLU A 88 17.49 16.72 -6.71
CA GLU A 88 18.90 16.28 -6.87
C GLU A 88 19.70 17.20 -7.80
#